data_AF-A0A3B9AMC2-F1
#
_entry.id   AF-A0A3B9AMC2-F1
#
_cell.length_a   1.000
_cell.length_b   1.000
_cell.length_c   1.000
_cell.angle_alpha   90.00
_cell.angle_beta   90.00
_cell.angle_gamma   90.00
#
_symmetry.space_group_name_H-M   'P 1'
#
loop_
_entity.id
_entity.type
_entity.pdbx_description
1 polymer ?
#
loop_
_entity_poly.entity_id
_entity_poly.type
_entity_poly.pdbx_seq_one_letter_code
_entity_poly.pdbx_strand_id
1 'polypeptide(L)'
;QLKHSNTQTPKHPNTKNNPRQNDHSDFLACFLSKLFRLFNPTVVRTDFPYNKLLIHGLISDINQLFLPMNVCIRNTFISLWLLFGAASLTAQGVTFYFPHINNASPGSNKLMPLRVVNFDSVVSVQLVVRWNPAVLKYVSIDQLNLPGLNGADFNINNALDSGYIRMAWEAPSSLPPGTSVPDSSAIFRLRFNIIGPDTSSSPVWITELLNFPITNLEVVKVKPDTSNVAYEVDDCILQTGFVAVGYTVSANEPQANTLPVTLAPNPFLVSAQFDYFLEETSDVQIVISDVNGKIVSQDQFFRLPPGQHGMVIEKDRLGAPGIYALSIRAGRKIATRTLVVF
;
A
#
# COMPACT_ATOMS: atom_id res chain seq x y z
N GLN A 1 69.50 58.18 -9.34
CA GLN A 1 68.69 58.88 -8.31
C GLN A 1 67.23 58.81 -8.75
N LEU A 2 66.39 57.96 -8.14
CA LEU A 2 65.33 58.28 -7.16
C LEU A 2 64.31 59.31 -7.73
N LYS A 3 62.97 59.19 -7.67
CA LYS A 3 62.02 58.40 -6.85
C LYS A 3 60.57 58.67 -7.36
N HIS A 4 59.62 57.75 -7.08
CA HIS A 4 58.18 57.89 -6.70
C HIS A 4 57.25 58.96 -7.34
N SER A 5 55.91 58.88 -7.42
CA SER A 5 54.83 57.92 -7.12
C SER A 5 53.47 58.52 -7.57
N ASN A 6 52.52 57.65 -7.96
CA ASN A 6 51.05 57.69 -7.80
C ASN A 6 50.09 58.73 -8.45
N THR A 7 48.99 58.12 -8.94
CA THR A 7 47.56 58.55 -9.02
C THR A 7 47.10 59.57 -10.08
N GLN A 8 46.24 59.09 -11.01
CA GLN A 8 44.83 59.50 -11.19
C GLN A 8 44.25 58.90 -12.49
N THR A 9 43.06 58.29 -12.41
CA THR A 9 42.20 58.03 -13.59
C THR A 9 40.78 58.56 -13.31
N PRO A 10 40.04 59.02 -14.33
CA PRO A 10 39.01 60.04 -14.17
C PRO A 10 37.57 59.49 -14.09
N LYS A 11 36.71 60.35 -13.54
CA LYS A 11 35.25 60.24 -13.35
C LYS A 11 34.48 60.02 -14.66
N HIS A 12 33.40 59.23 -14.59
CA HIS A 12 32.25 59.27 -15.51
C HIS A 12 30.93 59.31 -14.70
N PRO A 13 29.82 59.86 -15.24
CA PRO A 13 28.75 60.48 -14.48
C PRO A 13 27.51 59.60 -14.22
N ASN A 14 26.73 60.06 -13.22
CA ASN A 14 25.35 59.73 -12.85
C ASN A 14 24.45 59.09 -13.93
N THR A 15 23.79 57.98 -13.56
CA THR A 15 22.48 57.59 -14.08
C THR A 15 21.47 57.46 -12.94
N LYS A 16 20.29 58.05 -13.18
CA LYS A 16 19.15 58.22 -12.28
C LYS A 16 18.50 56.89 -11.90
N ASN A 17 18.12 56.76 -10.63
CA ASN A 17 17.17 55.77 -10.11
C ASN A 17 15.80 55.90 -10.81
N ASN A 18 15.21 54.77 -11.23
CA ASN A 18 13.85 54.68 -11.73
C ASN A 18 13.01 53.81 -10.74
N PRO A 19 11.94 54.30 -10.08
CA PRO A 19 11.31 53.59 -8.96
C PRO A 19 10.33 52.46 -9.34
N ARG A 20 10.24 52.04 -10.61
CA ARG A 20 9.12 51.19 -11.10
C ARG A 20 9.34 49.67 -11.04
N GLN A 21 10.41 49.17 -10.41
CA GLN A 21 10.73 47.74 -10.45
C GLN A 21 10.36 46.95 -9.18
N ASN A 22 9.99 47.63 -8.09
CA ASN A 22 9.67 46.98 -6.81
C ASN A 22 8.18 46.70 -6.57
N ASP A 23 7.25 47.26 -7.38
CA ASP A 23 5.81 47.07 -7.14
C ASP A 23 5.27 45.72 -7.65
N HIS A 24 5.91 45.11 -8.65
CA HIS A 24 5.39 43.89 -9.31
C HIS A 24 5.72 42.59 -8.56
N SER A 25 6.85 42.53 -7.84
CA SER A 25 7.22 41.38 -7.00
C SER A 25 6.31 41.26 -5.78
N ASP A 26 5.96 42.40 -5.19
CA ASP A 26 5.08 42.47 -4.01
C ASP A 26 3.63 42.15 -4.39
N PHE A 27 3.20 42.53 -5.60
CA PHE A 27 1.88 42.18 -6.11
C PHE A 27 1.73 40.67 -6.37
N LEU A 28 2.76 40.03 -6.92
CA LEU A 28 2.75 38.59 -7.21
C LEU A 28 2.82 37.76 -5.92
N ALA A 29 3.64 38.17 -4.95
CA ALA A 29 3.71 37.54 -3.63
C ALA A 29 2.38 37.69 -2.86
N CYS A 30 1.74 38.87 -2.94
CA CYS A 30 0.46 39.12 -2.30
C CYS A 30 -0.69 38.33 -2.97
N PHE A 31 -0.68 38.21 -4.30
CA PHE A 31 -1.64 37.43 -5.08
C PHE A 31 -1.51 35.92 -4.82
N LEU A 32 -0.29 35.39 -4.79
CA LEU A 32 -0.03 33.98 -4.48
C LEU A 32 -0.38 33.63 -3.03
N SER A 33 -0.14 34.53 -2.06
CA SER A 33 -0.57 34.31 -0.67
C SER A 33 -2.10 34.32 -0.51
N LYS A 34 -2.81 35.13 -1.32
CA LYS A 34 -4.28 35.15 -1.37
C LYS A 34 -4.84 33.90 -2.04
N LEU A 35 -4.24 33.43 -3.13
CA LEU A 35 -4.62 32.18 -3.78
C LEU A 35 -4.43 30.98 -2.83
N PHE A 36 -3.30 30.92 -2.11
CA PHE A 36 -3.03 29.85 -1.16
C PHE A 36 -4.03 29.82 0.02
N ARG A 37 -4.54 30.98 0.44
CA ARG A 37 -5.63 31.08 1.45
C ARG A 37 -7.01 30.71 0.91
N LEU A 38 -7.25 30.89 -0.40
CA LEU A 38 -8.50 30.52 -1.07
C LEU A 38 -8.64 29.00 -1.25
N PHE A 39 -7.53 28.28 -1.36
CA PHE A 39 -7.52 26.82 -1.54
C PHE A 39 -7.27 26.02 -0.25
N ASN A 40 -7.04 26.68 0.90
CA ASN A 40 -6.81 26.00 2.17
C ASN A 40 -7.28 26.87 3.37
N PRO A 41 -8.58 26.87 3.71
CA PRO A 41 -9.13 27.75 4.73
C PRO A 41 -8.76 27.37 6.18
N THR A 42 -8.09 26.24 6.42
CA THR A 42 -7.84 25.69 7.77
C THR A 42 -6.45 25.97 8.36
N VAL A 43 -5.60 26.77 7.71
CA VAL A 43 -4.29 27.14 8.30
C VAL A 43 -4.46 28.30 9.28
N VAL A 44 -5.06 28.01 10.43
CA VAL A 44 -4.95 28.86 11.62
C VAL A 44 -3.57 28.63 12.23
N ARG A 45 -2.68 29.58 11.97
CA ARG A 45 -1.51 29.98 12.78
C ARG A 45 -0.92 28.88 13.67
N THR A 46 -0.09 28.00 13.10
CA THR A 46 0.91 27.25 13.86
C THR A 46 2.27 27.38 13.17
N ASP A 47 3.16 28.13 13.83
CA ASP A 47 4.56 28.28 13.45
C ASP A 47 5.27 26.92 13.58
N PHE A 48 5.57 26.25 12.47
CA PHE A 48 6.49 25.10 12.43
C PHE A 48 7.51 25.29 11.29
N PRO A 49 8.83 25.30 11.57
CA PRO A 49 9.85 25.80 10.63
C PRO A 49 10.30 24.80 9.54
N TYR A 50 9.74 23.60 9.46
CA TYR A 50 10.25 22.55 8.55
C TYR A 50 9.70 22.57 7.12
N ASN A 51 8.51 23.13 6.87
CA ASN A 51 7.92 23.16 5.51
C ASN A 51 8.46 24.28 4.61
N LYS A 52 9.14 25.27 5.16
CA LYS A 52 9.67 26.40 4.37
C LYS A 52 10.86 25.98 3.49
N LEU A 53 11.65 24.99 3.90
CA LEU A 53 12.87 24.59 3.18
C LEU A 53 12.59 23.69 1.97
N LEU A 54 11.61 22.78 2.08
CA LEU A 54 11.22 21.85 1.01
C LEU A 54 10.52 22.56 -0.16
N ILE A 55 9.68 23.55 0.14
CA ILE A 55 8.97 24.33 -0.88
C ILE A 55 9.93 25.28 -1.60
N HIS A 56 10.89 25.89 -0.88
CA HIS A 56 11.90 26.75 -1.51
C HIS A 56 12.90 25.98 -2.39
N GLY A 57 13.27 24.73 -2.03
CA GLY A 57 14.16 23.88 -2.82
C GLY A 57 13.52 23.40 -4.13
N LEU A 58 12.26 22.94 -4.10
CA LEU A 58 11.53 22.56 -5.32
C LEU A 58 11.36 23.74 -6.29
N ILE A 59 11.12 24.94 -5.76
CA ILE A 59 10.96 26.16 -6.57
C ILE A 59 12.30 26.62 -7.18
N SER A 60 13.44 26.40 -6.51
CA SER A 60 14.74 26.78 -7.08
C SER A 60 15.16 25.87 -8.24
N ASP A 61 14.91 24.55 -8.11
CA ASP A 61 15.31 23.57 -9.14
C ASP A 61 14.45 23.67 -10.40
N ILE A 62 13.15 23.95 -10.25
CA ILE A 62 12.23 24.21 -11.37
C ILE A 62 12.62 25.50 -12.11
N ASN A 63 13.03 26.55 -11.39
CA ASN A 63 13.43 27.81 -12.02
C ASN A 63 14.69 27.66 -12.89
N GLN A 64 15.64 26.78 -12.52
CA GLN A 64 16.87 26.52 -13.27
C GLN A 64 16.62 25.79 -14.60
N LEU A 65 15.58 24.94 -14.67
CA LEU A 65 15.21 24.18 -15.88
C LEU A 65 14.59 25.05 -16.99
N PHE A 66 14.07 26.25 -16.66
CA PHE A 66 13.36 27.12 -17.60
C PHE A 66 14.05 28.49 -17.84
N LEU A 67 15.29 28.66 -17.38
CA LEU A 67 16.07 29.89 -17.59
C LEU A 67 16.32 30.31 -19.06
N PRO A 68 16.44 29.40 -20.06
CA PRO A 68 16.68 29.83 -21.44
C PRO A 68 15.41 30.25 -22.20
N MET A 69 14.23 30.20 -21.57
CA MET A 69 12.95 30.44 -22.24
C MET A 69 12.40 31.85 -21.97
N ASN A 70 11.68 32.39 -22.95
CA ASN A 70 11.00 33.69 -22.83
C ASN A 70 10.03 33.68 -21.63
N VAL A 71 10.00 34.76 -20.86
CA VAL A 71 9.23 34.89 -19.60
C VAL A 71 7.75 34.54 -19.79
N CYS A 72 7.17 34.88 -20.95
CA CYS A 72 5.80 34.49 -21.28
C CYS A 72 5.61 32.98 -21.43
N ILE A 73 6.60 32.27 -21.99
CA ILE A 73 6.55 30.82 -22.19
C ILE A 73 6.81 30.07 -20.87
N ARG A 74 7.69 30.59 -20.02
CA ARG A 74 7.90 30.05 -18.66
C ARG A 74 6.64 30.15 -17.81
N ASN A 75 5.97 31.30 -17.86
CA ASN A 75 4.74 31.50 -17.09
C ASN A 75 3.59 30.65 -17.63
N THR A 76 3.49 30.44 -18.96
CA THR A 76 2.49 29.52 -19.51
C THR A 76 2.78 28.07 -19.13
N PHE A 77 4.03 27.61 -19.15
CA PHE A 77 4.38 26.26 -18.71
C PHE A 77 4.08 26.03 -17.23
N ILE A 78 4.43 26.96 -16.33
CA ILE A 78 4.11 26.85 -14.90
C ILE A 78 2.59 26.85 -14.67
N SER A 79 1.86 27.68 -15.40
CA SER A 79 0.39 27.73 -15.32
C SER A 79 -0.23 26.43 -15.83
N LEU A 80 0.27 25.89 -16.94
CA LEU A 80 -0.17 24.61 -17.50
C LEU A 80 0.19 23.44 -16.56
N TRP A 81 1.35 23.48 -15.90
CA TRP A 81 1.74 22.50 -14.88
C TRP A 81 0.88 22.57 -13.63
N LEU A 82 0.42 23.76 -13.23
CA LEU A 82 -0.56 23.91 -12.14
C LEU A 82 -1.96 23.48 -12.56
N LEU A 83 -2.35 23.70 -13.83
CA LEU A 83 -3.62 23.27 -14.41
C LEU A 83 -3.69 21.76 -14.68
N PHE A 84 -2.56 21.11 -15.02
CA PHE A 84 -2.49 19.65 -15.25
C PHE A 84 -1.98 18.87 -14.02
N GLY A 85 -1.25 19.50 -13.11
CA GLY A 85 -0.82 18.92 -11.83
C GLY A 85 -1.93 18.94 -10.76
N ALA A 86 -2.97 19.73 -10.96
CA ALA A 86 -4.25 19.63 -10.26
C ALA A 86 -5.17 18.57 -10.89
N ALA A 87 -4.62 17.56 -11.58
CA ALA A 87 -5.36 16.34 -11.85
C ALA A 87 -5.93 15.86 -10.50
N SER A 88 -7.26 15.82 -10.42
CA SER A 88 -8.01 15.53 -9.22
C SER A 88 -7.32 14.45 -8.40
N LEU A 89 -6.95 14.76 -7.15
CA LEU A 89 -6.81 13.72 -6.14
C LEU A 89 -8.18 13.06 -6.09
N THR A 90 -8.36 11.95 -6.80
CA THR A 90 -9.55 11.14 -6.61
C THR A 90 -9.59 10.84 -5.12
N ALA A 91 -10.74 11.10 -4.49
CA ALA A 91 -10.89 10.77 -3.09
C ALA A 91 -10.75 9.25 -3.00
N GLN A 92 -9.60 8.77 -2.56
CA GLN A 92 -9.31 7.34 -2.45
C GLN A 92 -10.09 6.80 -1.26
N GLY A 93 -10.71 5.63 -1.42
CA GLY A 93 -11.29 4.91 -0.30
C GLY A 93 -10.22 4.48 0.70
N VAL A 94 -10.68 3.83 1.77
CA VAL A 94 -9.79 3.33 2.81
C VAL A 94 -9.06 2.08 2.31
N THR A 95 -7.77 1.96 2.63
CA THR A 95 -7.07 0.69 2.48
C THR A 95 -7.19 -0.09 3.77
N PHE A 96 -7.54 -1.37 3.67
CA PHE A 96 -7.60 -2.30 4.79
C PHE A 96 -6.61 -3.44 4.57
N TYR A 97 -5.86 -3.80 5.60
CA TYR A 97 -4.89 -4.90 5.48
C TYR A 97 -4.67 -5.68 6.78
N PHE A 98 -4.41 -6.97 6.62
CA PHE A 98 -3.96 -7.87 7.69
C PHE A 98 -2.49 -8.24 7.48
N PRO A 99 -1.75 -8.62 8.54
CA PRO A 99 -0.37 -9.06 8.40
C PRO A 99 -0.25 -10.46 7.78
N HIS A 100 0.96 -10.81 7.35
CA HIS A 100 1.34 -12.17 7.02
C HIS A 100 2.10 -12.80 8.18
N ILE A 101 1.65 -13.98 8.62
CA ILE A 101 2.27 -14.79 9.65
C ILE A 101 2.78 -16.06 8.99
N ASN A 102 4.09 -16.06 8.74
CA ASN A 102 4.81 -17.25 8.36
C ASN A 102 5.21 -17.97 9.66
N ASN A 103 5.08 -19.29 9.71
CA ASN A 103 5.44 -20.11 10.87
C ASN A 103 4.51 -20.08 12.09
N ALA A 104 3.21 -20.18 11.87
CA ALA A 104 2.31 -20.39 12.98
C ALA A 104 2.48 -21.82 13.53
N SER A 105 2.91 -21.99 14.78
CA SER A 105 2.96 -23.32 15.39
C SER A 105 1.55 -23.84 15.68
N PRO A 106 1.24 -25.11 15.39
CA PRO A 106 -0.01 -25.73 15.84
C PRO A 106 -0.24 -25.54 17.35
N GLY A 107 -1.47 -25.27 17.74
CA GLY A 107 -1.89 -24.99 19.12
C GLY A 107 -1.47 -23.62 19.67
N SER A 108 -0.72 -22.82 18.91
CA SER A 108 -0.31 -21.48 19.34
C SER A 108 -1.40 -20.44 19.07
N ASN A 109 -1.36 -19.34 19.82
CA ASN A 109 -2.21 -18.18 19.54
C ASN A 109 -1.53 -17.23 18.54
N LYS A 110 -2.30 -16.70 17.59
CA LYS A 110 -1.86 -15.72 16.60
C LYS A 110 -2.77 -14.50 16.57
N LEU A 111 -2.14 -13.36 16.28
CA LEU A 111 -2.71 -12.04 16.37
C LEU A 111 -2.85 -11.45 14.95
N MET A 112 -4.07 -11.12 14.56
CA MET A 112 -4.40 -10.58 13.23
C MET A 112 -5.04 -9.19 13.39
N PRO A 113 -4.23 -8.13 13.59
CA PRO A 113 -4.72 -6.75 13.60
C PRO A 113 -5.21 -6.35 12.20
N LEU A 114 -6.41 -5.79 12.12
CA LEU A 114 -6.87 -5.11 10.91
C LEU A 114 -6.31 -3.68 10.94
N ARG A 115 -5.48 -3.34 9.96
CA ARG A 115 -4.85 -2.01 9.84
C ARG A 115 -5.41 -1.24 8.67
N VAL A 116 -5.28 0.09 8.75
CA VAL A 116 -5.85 1.02 7.77
C VAL A 116 -4.84 2.03 7.24
N VAL A 117 -5.05 2.49 6.00
CA VAL A 117 -4.39 3.66 5.37
C VAL A 117 -5.48 4.52 4.75
N ASN A 118 -5.31 5.85 4.75
CA ASN A 118 -6.32 6.81 4.31
C ASN A 118 -7.64 6.73 5.11
N PHE A 119 -7.53 6.45 6.41
CA PHE A 119 -8.66 6.51 7.34
C PHE A 119 -8.81 7.93 7.89
N ASP A 120 -9.35 8.81 7.07
CA ASP A 120 -9.58 10.22 7.38
C ASP A 120 -11.08 10.56 7.31
N SER A 121 -11.59 11.23 8.33
CA SER A 121 -13.00 11.70 8.38
C SER A 121 -14.02 10.57 8.14
N VAL A 122 -13.76 9.36 8.65
CA VAL A 122 -14.65 8.19 8.51
C VAL A 122 -15.74 8.24 9.57
N VAL A 123 -17.01 8.13 9.17
CA VAL A 123 -18.17 8.16 10.07
C VAL A 123 -18.78 6.78 10.32
N SER A 124 -18.62 5.83 9.40
CA SER A 124 -19.03 4.44 9.62
C SER A 124 -18.19 3.46 8.79
N VAL A 125 -18.11 2.22 9.28
CA VAL A 125 -17.51 1.09 8.58
C VAL A 125 -18.34 -0.16 8.81
N GLN A 126 -18.77 -0.80 7.74
CA GLN A 126 -19.34 -2.14 7.74
C GLN A 126 -18.47 -3.08 6.90
N LEU A 127 -18.15 -4.26 7.43
CA LEU A 127 -17.37 -5.26 6.70
C LEU A 127 -17.59 -6.69 7.23
N VAL A 128 -17.15 -7.67 6.44
CA VAL A 128 -17.04 -9.07 6.85
C VAL A 128 -15.58 -9.48 6.80
N VAL A 129 -15.05 -10.04 7.89
CA VAL A 129 -13.73 -10.70 7.89
C VAL A 129 -13.92 -12.19 7.85
N ARG A 130 -13.19 -12.89 6.96
CA ARG A 130 -13.31 -14.33 6.75
C ARG A 130 -11.96 -15.05 6.76
N TRP A 131 -11.99 -16.31 7.18
CA TRP A 131 -10.85 -17.22 7.23
C TRP A 131 -11.31 -18.68 7.05
N ASN A 132 -10.37 -19.63 7.03
CA ASN A 132 -10.67 -21.06 7.04
C ASN A 132 -10.77 -21.58 8.49
N PRO A 133 -11.97 -21.95 8.98
CA PRO A 133 -12.16 -22.38 10.37
C PRO A 133 -11.54 -23.75 10.65
N ALA A 134 -11.19 -24.54 9.64
CA ALA A 134 -10.44 -25.79 9.81
C ALA A 134 -8.94 -25.55 10.12
N VAL A 135 -8.45 -24.32 9.94
CA VAL A 135 -7.05 -23.95 10.18
C VAL A 135 -6.92 -22.96 11.33
N LEU A 136 -7.78 -21.94 11.39
CA LEU A 136 -7.79 -20.91 12.42
C LEU A 136 -9.09 -20.98 13.23
N LYS A 137 -8.97 -21.26 14.53
CA LYS A 137 -10.09 -21.21 15.47
C LYS A 137 -10.16 -19.83 16.11
N TYR A 138 -11.27 -19.14 15.94
CA TYR A 138 -11.52 -17.85 16.61
C TYR A 138 -11.43 -17.98 18.13
N VAL A 139 -10.78 -17.01 18.77
CA VAL A 139 -10.67 -16.92 20.24
C VAL A 139 -11.39 -15.69 20.75
N SER A 140 -11.02 -14.50 20.27
CA SER A 140 -11.65 -13.23 20.68
C SER A 140 -11.29 -12.09 19.73
N ILE A 141 -11.92 -10.93 19.95
CA ILE A 141 -11.51 -9.64 19.41
C ILE A 141 -10.99 -8.80 20.57
N ASP A 142 -9.88 -8.08 20.37
CA ASP A 142 -9.35 -7.09 21.31
C ASP A 142 -8.76 -5.88 20.57
N GLN A 143 -8.13 -4.95 21.32
CA GLN A 143 -7.56 -3.70 20.78
C GLN A 143 -8.54 -2.89 19.93
N LEU A 144 -9.76 -2.70 20.45
CA LEU A 144 -10.78 -1.87 19.82
C LEU A 144 -10.35 -0.40 19.92
N ASN A 145 -9.73 0.12 18.85
CA ASN A 145 -9.00 1.38 18.87
C ASN A 145 -9.74 2.54 18.19
N LEU A 146 -10.96 2.31 17.71
CA LEU A 146 -11.83 3.37 17.24
C LEU A 146 -12.70 3.91 18.39
N PRO A 147 -12.98 5.22 18.45
CA PRO A 147 -13.88 5.77 19.45
C PRO A 147 -15.25 5.08 19.43
N GLY A 148 -15.75 4.69 20.61
CA GLY A 148 -17.05 4.02 20.76
C GLY A 148 -17.08 2.55 20.32
N LEU A 149 -16.07 2.06 19.59
CA LEU A 149 -16.02 0.67 19.14
C LEU A 149 -15.95 -0.28 20.35
N ASN A 150 -16.90 -1.19 20.42
CA ASN A 150 -17.06 -2.14 21.50
C ASN A 150 -17.53 -3.51 20.96
N GLY A 151 -17.72 -4.49 21.85
CA GLY A 151 -18.07 -5.85 21.44
C GLY A 151 -19.43 -5.99 20.76
N ALA A 152 -20.37 -5.06 20.98
CA ALA A 152 -21.70 -5.10 20.36
C ALA A 152 -21.67 -4.77 18.86
N ASP A 153 -20.60 -4.12 18.39
CA ASP A 153 -20.39 -3.79 16.97
C ASP A 153 -19.98 -5.01 16.14
N PHE A 154 -19.79 -6.17 16.78
CA PHE A 154 -19.38 -7.41 16.15
C PHE A 154 -20.43 -8.52 16.29
N ASN A 155 -20.81 -9.12 15.16
CA ASN A 155 -21.52 -10.39 15.16
C ASN A 155 -20.51 -11.54 14.97
N ILE A 156 -20.35 -12.33 16.04
CA ILE A 156 -19.38 -13.42 16.12
C ILE A 156 -20.02 -14.81 16.10
N ASN A 157 -21.34 -14.91 15.90
CA ASN A 157 -22.08 -16.18 16.00
C ASN A 157 -21.60 -17.24 14.99
N ASN A 158 -21.00 -16.80 13.89
CA ASN A 158 -20.49 -17.68 12.82
C ASN A 158 -18.96 -17.83 12.84
N ALA A 159 -18.28 -17.26 13.84
CA ALA A 159 -16.83 -17.25 13.89
C ALA A 159 -16.25 -18.66 14.06
N LEU A 160 -16.83 -19.48 14.94
CA LEU A 160 -16.30 -20.82 15.22
C LEU A 160 -16.58 -21.82 14.08
N ASP A 161 -17.77 -21.79 13.50
CA ASP A 161 -18.21 -22.84 12.56
C ASP A 161 -18.04 -22.47 11.10
N SER A 162 -18.34 -21.22 10.73
CA SER A 162 -18.32 -20.77 9.33
C SER A 162 -17.11 -19.90 8.98
N GLY A 163 -16.29 -19.55 9.96
CA GLY A 163 -15.03 -18.84 9.78
C GLY A 163 -15.19 -17.39 9.34
N TYR A 164 -16.18 -16.66 9.86
CA TYR A 164 -16.29 -15.23 9.62
C TYR A 164 -16.91 -14.44 10.79
N ILE A 165 -16.63 -13.15 10.83
CA ILE A 165 -17.35 -12.15 11.66
C ILE A 165 -17.94 -11.06 10.77
N ARG A 166 -19.00 -10.41 11.25
CA ARG A 166 -19.46 -9.12 10.71
C ARG A 166 -19.09 -8.03 11.70
N MET A 167 -18.69 -6.88 11.18
CA MET A 167 -18.52 -5.66 11.96
C MET A 167 -19.40 -4.58 11.35
N ALA A 168 -20.08 -3.81 12.21
CA ALA A 168 -20.73 -2.57 11.86
C ALA A 168 -20.40 -1.56 12.95
N TRP A 169 -19.63 -0.53 12.61
CA TRP A 169 -19.20 0.51 13.53
C TRP A 169 -19.65 1.88 13.01
N GLU A 170 -20.11 2.72 13.94
CA GLU A 170 -20.43 4.13 13.69
C GLU A 170 -19.66 5.02 14.66
N ALA A 171 -19.14 6.13 14.15
CA ALA A 171 -18.44 7.12 14.95
C ALA A 171 -19.43 7.81 15.93
N PRO A 172 -19.03 8.05 17.19
CA PRO A 172 -19.83 8.82 18.13
C PRO A 172 -20.19 10.20 17.59
N SER A 173 -21.46 10.58 17.68
CA SER A 173 -21.98 11.88 17.22
C SER A 173 -21.40 13.11 17.96
N SER A 174 -20.67 12.90 19.04
CA SER A 174 -20.00 13.93 19.84
C SER A 174 -18.61 14.33 19.30
N LEU A 175 -18.08 13.62 18.30
CA LEU A 175 -16.80 13.93 17.68
C LEU A 175 -16.95 14.95 16.54
N PRO A 176 -15.86 15.63 16.13
CA PRO A 176 -15.82 16.36 14.86
C PRO A 176 -16.31 15.49 13.70
N PRO A 177 -16.71 16.07 12.55
CA PRO A 177 -17.25 15.29 11.45
C PRO A 177 -16.22 14.23 11.02
N GLY A 178 -16.46 12.98 11.40
CA GLY A 178 -15.62 11.83 11.09
C GLY A 178 -14.45 11.57 12.06
N THR A 179 -14.07 10.30 12.14
CA THR A 179 -12.87 9.83 12.86
C THR A 179 -11.71 9.70 11.89
N SER A 180 -10.54 10.20 12.29
CA SER A 180 -9.29 10.02 11.56
C SER A 180 -8.27 9.29 12.43
N VAL A 181 -7.54 8.34 11.86
CA VAL A 181 -6.40 7.69 12.51
C VAL A 181 -5.17 7.74 11.61
N PRO A 182 -3.94 7.79 12.16
CA PRO A 182 -2.73 7.73 11.34
C PRO A 182 -2.67 6.47 10.50
N ASP A 183 -1.99 6.54 9.36
CA ASP A 183 -1.74 5.36 8.53
C ASP A 183 -1.05 4.24 9.31
N SER A 184 -1.34 3.01 8.91
CA SER A 184 -0.94 1.78 9.58
C SER A 184 -1.53 1.57 10.98
N SER A 185 -2.45 2.41 11.44
CA SER A 185 -3.15 2.18 12.72
C SER A 185 -3.95 0.89 12.67
N ALA A 186 -3.90 0.09 13.74
CA ALA A 186 -4.77 -1.08 13.90
C ALA A 186 -6.11 -0.63 14.50
N ILE A 187 -7.23 -0.91 13.85
CA ILE A 187 -8.56 -0.48 14.30
C ILE A 187 -9.23 -1.51 15.24
N PHE A 188 -8.96 -2.80 15.03
CA PHE A 188 -9.21 -3.89 15.97
C PHE A 188 -8.26 -5.06 15.70
N ARG A 189 -8.25 -6.05 16.58
CA ARG A 189 -7.41 -7.25 16.42
C ARG A 189 -8.17 -8.53 16.69
N LEU A 190 -8.10 -9.45 15.73
CA LEU A 190 -8.57 -10.82 15.88
C LEU A 190 -7.50 -11.69 16.53
N ARG A 191 -7.93 -12.59 17.42
CA ARG A 191 -7.08 -13.63 18.01
C ARG A 191 -7.56 -14.99 17.55
N PHE A 192 -6.62 -15.79 17.05
CA PHE A 192 -6.86 -17.15 16.59
C PHE A 192 -6.00 -18.13 17.36
N ASN A 193 -6.53 -19.33 17.60
CA ASN A 193 -5.75 -20.51 17.92
C ASN A 193 -5.54 -21.31 16.63
N ILE A 194 -4.31 -21.76 16.39
CA ILE A 194 -3.96 -22.56 15.21
C ILE A 194 -4.37 -24.02 15.45
N ILE A 195 -5.36 -24.49 14.71
CA ILE A 195 -5.87 -25.87 14.80
C ILE A 195 -5.59 -26.69 13.55
N GLY A 196 -5.18 -26.03 12.46
CA GLY A 196 -4.74 -26.72 11.26
C GLY A 196 -3.44 -27.50 11.48
N PRO A 197 -3.21 -28.60 10.74
CA PRO A 197 -1.94 -29.32 10.81
C PRO A 197 -0.79 -28.47 10.23
N ASP A 198 0.45 -28.86 10.51
CA ASP A 198 1.60 -28.35 9.76
C ASP A 198 1.32 -28.45 8.26
N THR A 199 1.88 -27.53 7.48
CA THR A 199 1.68 -27.42 6.02
C THR A 199 0.34 -26.85 5.56
N SER A 200 -0.62 -26.66 6.48
CA SER A 200 -1.87 -25.96 6.19
C SER A 200 -1.70 -24.44 6.20
N SER A 201 -2.67 -23.74 5.63
CA SER A 201 -2.71 -22.28 5.66
C SER A 201 -4.12 -21.75 5.62
N SER A 202 -4.29 -20.53 6.10
CA SER A 202 -5.53 -19.78 5.97
C SER A 202 -5.22 -18.34 5.57
N PRO A 203 -5.81 -17.84 4.49
CA PRO A 203 -5.94 -16.41 4.32
C PRO A 203 -6.89 -15.84 5.38
N VAL A 204 -6.73 -14.55 5.66
CA VAL A 204 -7.65 -13.74 6.45
C VAL A 204 -7.93 -12.48 5.64
N TRP A 205 -9.14 -12.35 5.13
CA TRP A 205 -9.49 -11.31 4.16
C TRP A 205 -10.81 -10.65 4.52
N ILE A 206 -11.03 -9.47 3.94
CA ILE A 206 -12.34 -8.81 3.93
C ILE A 206 -13.13 -9.29 2.71
N THR A 207 -14.42 -9.52 2.88
CA THR A 207 -15.33 -9.96 1.83
C THR A 207 -16.74 -9.41 2.09
N GLU A 208 -17.69 -9.79 1.24
CA GLU A 208 -19.10 -9.49 1.40
C GLU A 208 -19.89 -10.79 1.60
N LEU A 209 -21.04 -10.68 2.26
CA LEU A 209 -22.00 -11.78 2.38
C LEU A 209 -23.30 -11.36 1.70
N LEU A 210 -23.61 -12.02 0.58
CA LEU A 210 -24.81 -11.73 -0.20
C LEU A 210 -26.01 -12.62 0.19
N ASN A 211 -25.82 -13.49 1.19
CA ASN A 211 -26.88 -14.28 1.80
C ASN A 211 -27.42 -13.59 3.05
N PHE A 212 -28.71 -13.76 3.33
CA PHE A 212 -29.36 -13.09 4.46
C PHE A 212 -28.73 -13.47 5.82
N PRO A 213 -28.41 -12.50 6.70
CA PRO A 213 -28.45 -11.05 6.46
C PRO A 213 -27.31 -10.61 5.54
N ILE A 214 -27.67 -9.87 4.49
CA ILE A 214 -26.72 -9.31 3.53
C ILE A 214 -25.80 -8.35 4.27
N THR A 215 -24.52 -8.38 3.96
CA THR A 215 -23.51 -7.48 4.53
C THR A 215 -22.52 -7.14 3.44
N ASN A 216 -22.70 -5.95 2.88
CA ASN A 216 -21.78 -5.32 1.95
C ASN A 216 -20.65 -4.62 2.71
N LEU A 217 -19.52 -4.44 2.04
CA LEU A 217 -18.49 -3.53 2.52
C LEU A 217 -18.96 -2.11 2.26
N GLU A 218 -19.10 -1.32 3.32
CA GLU A 218 -19.42 0.10 3.21
C GLU A 218 -18.50 0.90 4.13
N VAL A 219 -17.90 1.97 3.61
CA VAL A 219 -17.21 2.98 4.39
C VAL A 219 -17.82 4.33 4.08
N VAL A 220 -18.35 5.01 5.08
CA VAL A 220 -18.86 6.37 4.88
C VAL A 220 -17.84 7.37 5.40
N LYS A 221 -17.45 8.33 4.55
CA LYS A 221 -16.60 9.46 4.93
C LYS A 221 -17.40 10.75 4.81
N VAL A 222 -17.07 11.73 5.64
CA VAL A 222 -17.61 13.08 5.52
C VAL A 222 -16.65 13.97 4.75
N LYS A 223 -17.18 14.71 3.78
CA LYS A 223 -16.45 15.64 2.93
C LYS A 223 -16.26 16.99 3.61
N PRO A 224 -15.36 17.84 3.09
CA PRO A 224 -15.18 19.21 3.57
C PRO A 224 -16.45 20.07 3.52
N ASP A 225 -17.38 19.76 2.61
CA ASP A 225 -18.69 20.41 2.50
C ASP A 225 -19.74 19.84 3.45
N THR A 226 -19.34 18.98 4.40
CA THR A 226 -20.16 18.27 5.39
C THR A 226 -21.09 17.20 4.84
N SER A 227 -21.09 16.94 3.53
CA SER A 227 -21.84 15.84 2.96
C SER A 227 -21.15 14.50 3.20
N ASN A 228 -21.94 13.43 3.31
CA ASN A 228 -21.42 12.08 3.40
C ASN A 228 -21.24 11.48 2.01
N VAL A 229 -20.21 10.65 1.86
CA VAL A 229 -19.98 9.82 0.68
C VAL A 229 -19.69 8.39 1.12
N ALA A 230 -20.37 7.44 0.49
CA ALA A 230 -20.12 6.02 0.68
C ALA A 230 -19.03 5.54 -0.30
N TYR A 231 -18.19 4.65 0.20
CA TYR A 231 -17.18 3.91 -0.54
C TYR A 231 -17.51 2.44 -0.40
N GLU A 232 -17.67 1.78 -1.54
CA GLU A 232 -17.99 0.36 -1.59
C GLU A 232 -16.70 -0.45 -1.78
N VAL A 233 -16.84 -1.76 -1.99
CA VAL A 233 -15.71 -2.68 -2.17
C VAL A 233 -14.73 -2.23 -3.27
N ASP A 234 -15.23 -1.72 -4.40
CA ASP A 234 -14.42 -1.33 -5.55
C ASP A 234 -13.68 0.01 -5.36
N ASP A 235 -14.11 0.82 -4.40
CA ASP A 235 -13.45 2.09 -4.08
C ASP A 235 -12.34 1.94 -3.03
N CYS A 236 -12.28 0.80 -2.36
CA CYS A 236 -11.35 0.48 -1.29
C CYS A 236 -10.22 -0.44 -1.77
N ILE A 237 -9.07 -0.39 -1.08
CA ILE A 237 -7.97 -1.34 -1.33
C ILE A 237 -7.97 -2.39 -0.22
N LEU A 238 -8.24 -3.65 -0.57
CA LEU A 238 -8.31 -4.75 0.39
C LEU A 238 -7.09 -5.67 0.23
N GLN A 239 -6.17 -5.62 1.19
CA GLN A 239 -5.02 -6.51 1.20
C GLN A 239 -5.25 -7.69 2.15
N THR A 240 -5.19 -8.89 1.58
CA THR A 240 -5.41 -10.14 2.31
C THR A 240 -4.22 -10.46 3.21
N GLY A 241 -4.47 -10.77 4.48
CA GLY A 241 -3.48 -11.36 5.37
C GLY A 241 -3.41 -12.86 5.21
N PHE A 242 -2.37 -13.46 5.78
CA PHE A 242 -2.13 -14.89 5.61
C PHE A 242 -1.55 -15.51 6.86
N VAL A 243 -1.98 -16.72 7.21
CA VAL A 243 -1.42 -17.51 8.31
C VAL A 243 -1.00 -18.88 7.78
N ALA A 244 0.29 -19.16 7.87
CA ALA A 244 0.90 -20.39 7.36
C ALA A 244 1.39 -21.25 8.54
N VAL A 245 0.95 -22.52 8.63
CA VAL A 245 1.18 -23.38 9.80
C VAL A 245 2.41 -24.28 9.64
N GLY A 246 3.27 -24.34 10.66
CA GLY A 246 4.38 -25.29 10.74
C GLY A 246 5.63 -24.92 9.94
N TYR A 247 5.71 -23.69 9.40
CA TYR A 247 6.88 -23.24 8.64
C TYR A 247 8.01 -22.76 9.54
N THR A 248 8.73 -23.61 10.28
CA THR A 248 9.77 -23.13 11.23
C THR A 248 10.78 -22.18 10.58
N VAL A 249 10.64 -20.88 10.84
CA VAL A 249 11.73 -19.90 10.70
C VAL A 249 12.24 -19.62 12.11
N SER A 250 13.42 -20.13 12.46
CA SER A 250 14.07 -19.80 13.72
C SER A 250 14.67 -18.39 13.64
N ALA A 251 14.60 -17.66 14.75
CA ALA A 251 15.17 -16.32 14.91
C ALA A 251 16.72 -16.30 15.02
N ASN A 252 17.37 -17.43 14.81
CA ASN A 252 18.74 -17.48 14.29
C ASN A 252 18.57 -17.97 12.87
N GLU A 253 18.94 -17.14 11.88
CA GLU A 253 18.84 -17.44 10.45
C GLU A 253 19.35 -18.87 10.19
N PRO A 254 18.46 -19.88 10.10
CA PRO A 254 18.88 -21.16 9.60
C PRO A 254 18.91 -20.97 8.09
N GLN A 255 20.03 -21.36 7.49
CA GLN A 255 20.24 -21.40 6.05
C GLN A 255 18.91 -21.64 5.32
N ALA A 256 18.51 -20.64 4.53
CA ALA A 256 17.18 -20.56 3.96
C ALA A 256 16.73 -21.93 3.43
N ASN A 257 15.53 -22.39 3.82
CA ASN A 257 14.85 -23.53 3.20
C ASN A 257 14.39 -23.14 1.77
N THR A 258 15.29 -22.53 1.01
CA THR A 258 15.13 -22.14 -0.37
C THR A 258 15.49 -23.32 -1.23
N LEU A 259 14.60 -23.65 -2.15
CA LEU A 259 14.93 -24.55 -3.25
C LEU A 259 15.69 -23.73 -4.31
N PRO A 260 16.89 -24.13 -4.74
CA PRO A 260 17.54 -23.52 -5.89
C PRO A 260 16.66 -23.76 -7.11
N VAL A 261 16.22 -22.66 -7.75
CA VAL A 261 15.40 -22.72 -8.94
C VAL A 261 15.93 -21.78 -10.01
N THR A 262 15.89 -22.23 -11.26
CA THR A 262 16.16 -21.42 -12.44
C THR A 262 14.90 -21.31 -13.27
N LEU A 263 14.63 -20.10 -13.75
CA LEU A 263 13.48 -19.81 -14.60
C LEU A 263 13.97 -18.95 -15.76
N ALA A 264 14.13 -19.57 -16.93
CA ALA A 264 14.70 -18.91 -18.10
C ALA A 264 14.11 -19.46 -19.41
N PRO A 265 13.84 -18.60 -20.41
CA PRO A 265 13.85 -17.15 -20.34
C PRO A 265 12.71 -16.61 -19.45
N ASN A 266 12.92 -15.47 -18.80
CA ASN A 266 11.90 -14.76 -18.06
C ASN A 266 12.25 -13.25 -18.07
N PRO A 267 11.47 -12.40 -18.75
CA PRO A 267 10.19 -12.67 -19.43
C PRO A 267 10.28 -13.64 -20.63
N PHE A 268 9.16 -14.22 -21.07
CA PHE A 268 9.09 -15.10 -22.24
C PHE A 268 7.86 -14.87 -23.12
N LEU A 269 7.97 -15.26 -24.40
CA LEU A 269 6.90 -15.14 -25.41
C LEU A 269 6.16 -16.45 -25.69
N VAL A 270 6.89 -17.58 -25.68
CA VAL A 270 6.35 -18.91 -26.03
C VAL A 270 6.37 -19.84 -24.82
N SER A 271 7.55 -20.06 -24.24
CA SER A 271 7.71 -20.85 -23.03
C SER A 271 8.90 -20.41 -22.18
N ALA A 272 8.90 -20.82 -20.91
CA ALA A 272 10.03 -20.72 -19.99
C ALA A 272 10.41 -22.11 -19.48
N GLN A 273 11.71 -22.37 -19.34
CA GLN A 273 12.21 -23.55 -18.64
C GLN A 273 12.29 -23.24 -17.15
N PHE A 274 11.64 -24.08 -16.35
CA PHE A 274 11.69 -24.02 -14.89
C PHE A 274 12.40 -25.26 -14.36
N ASP A 275 13.60 -25.09 -13.81
CA ASP A 275 14.38 -26.18 -13.22
C ASP A 275 14.59 -25.99 -11.74
N TYR A 276 14.71 -27.11 -11.03
CA TYR A 276 14.95 -27.17 -9.60
C TYR A 276 15.75 -28.42 -9.23
N PHE A 277 16.46 -28.38 -8.10
CA PHE A 277 17.27 -29.51 -7.63
C PHE A 277 16.75 -30.04 -6.28
N LEU A 278 16.48 -31.34 -6.21
CA LEU A 278 16.09 -32.04 -4.98
C LEU A 278 17.30 -32.72 -4.35
N GLU A 279 17.56 -32.42 -3.08
CA GLU A 279 18.64 -33.07 -2.30
C GLU A 279 18.22 -34.43 -1.73
N GLU A 280 16.91 -34.64 -1.53
CA GLU A 280 16.33 -35.85 -0.96
C GLU A 280 15.00 -36.18 -1.63
N THR A 281 14.52 -37.41 -1.47
CA THR A 281 13.21 -37.81 -2.01
C THR A 281 12.10 -36.98 -1.37
N SER A 282 11.31 -36.29 -2.19
CA SER A 282 10.28 -35.36 -1.70
C SER A 282 9.02 -35.36 -2.56
N ASP A 283 7.89 -35.09 -1.93
CA ASP A 283 6.68 -34.68 -2.65
C ASP A 283 6.84 -33.22 -3.10
N VAL A 284 6.56 -32.96 -4.37
CA VAL A 284 6.72 -31.65 -4.99
C VAL A 284 5.36 -31.13 -5.47
N GLN A 285 5.05 -29.89 -5.09
CA GLN A 285 3.87 -29.16 -5.57
C GLN A 285 4.34 -27.87 -6.24
N ILE A 286 3.89 -27.62 -7.46
CA ILE A 286 4.14 -26.39 -8.21
C ILE A 286 2.81 -25.74 -8.48
N VAL A 287 2.68 -24.46 -8.14
CA VAL A 287 1.46 -23.67 -8.28
C VAL A 287 1.80 -22.38 -9.02
N ILE A 288 1.03 -22.07 -10.05
CA ILE A 288 1.09 -20.79 -10.76
C ILE A 288 -0.22 -20.05 -10.52
N SER A 289 -0.15 -18.83 -9.99
CA SER A 289 -1.31 -17.98 -9.76
C SER A 289 -1.20 -16.65 -10.51
N ASP A 290 -2.33 -16.07 -10.88
CA ASP A 290 -2.40 -14.71 -11.41
C ASP A 290 -2.17 -13.65 -10.31
N VAL A 291 -2.17 -12.37 -10.71
CA VAL A 291 -2.02 -11.24 -9.78
C VAL A 291 -3.14 -11.11 -8.73
N ASN A 292 -4.29 -11.74 -8.98
CA ASN A 292 -5.42 -11.78 -8.07
C ASN A 292 -5.37 -13.01 -7.14
N GLY A 293 -4.31 -13.83 -7.23
CA GLY A 293 -4.14 -15.05 -6.44
C GLY A 293 -4.98 -16.24 -6.93
N LYS A 294 -5.64 -16.13 -8.08
CA LYS A 294 -6.36 -17.27 -8.68
C LYS A 294 -5.34 -18.28 -9.19
N ILE A 295 -5.48 -19.55 -8.82
CA ILE A 295 -4.64 -20.64 -9.33
C ILE A 295 -4.96 -20.85 -10.81
N VAL A 296 -3.94 -20.72 -11.65
CA VAL A 296 -4.01 -20.86 -13.11
C VAL A 296 -3.46 -22.23 -13.53
N SER A 297 -2.42 -22.71 -12.85
CA SER A 297 -1.87 -24.04 -13.08
C SER A 297 -1.38 -24.65 -11.76
N GLN A 298 -1.51 -25.97 -11.65
CA GLN A 298 -1.01 -26.72 -10.51
C GLN A 298 -0.52 -28.11 -10.95
N ASP A 299 0.70 -28.44 -10.59
CA ASP A 299 1.31 -29.74 -10.80
C ASP A 299 1.73 -30.36 -9.46
N GLN A 300 1.52 -31.67 -9.31
CA GLN A 300 1.87 -32.39 -8.10
C GLN A 300 2.58 -33.70 -8.44
N PHE A 301 3.74 -33.90 -7.83
CA PHE A 301 4.58 -35.06 -8.01
C PHE A 301 4.82 -35.72 -6.65
N PHE A 302 4.65 -37.04 -6.58
CA PHE A 302 4.80 -37.79 -5.35
C PHE A 302 6.12 -38.54 -5.36
N ARG A 303 6.88 -38.43 -4.27
CA ARG A 303 8.13 -39.13 -4.02
C ARG A 303 9.14 -38.99 -5.17
N LEU A 304 9.36 -37.77 -5.67
CA LEU A 304 10.41 -37.52 -6.65
C LEU A 304 11.78 -37.82 -6.04
N PRO A 305 12.66 -38.58 -6.72
CA PRO A 305 13.97 -38.91 -6.20
C PRO A 305 14.89 -37.67 -6.16
N PRO A 306 15.99 -37.71 -5.39
CA PRO A 306 17.00 -36.67 -5.42
C PRO A 306 17.57 -36.50 -6.84
N GLY A 307 17.90 -35.26 -7.21
CA GLY A 307 18.45 -34.93 -8.53
C GLY A 307 17.88 -33.65 -9.13
N GLN A 308 18.29 -33.35 -10.36
CA GLN A 308 17.77 -32.23 -11.13
C GLN A 308 16.43 -32.60 -11.77
N HIS A 309 15.45 -31.72 -11.60
CA HIS A 309 14.11 -31.84 -12.17
C HIS A 309 13.73 -30.50 -12.82
N GLY A 310 12.73 -30.53 -13.69
CA GLY A 310 12.24 -29.32 -14.31
C GLY A 310 11.01 -29.55 -15.17
N MET A 311 10.44 -28.47 -15.66
CA MET A 311 9.32 -28.48 -16.59
C MET A 311 9.39 -27.29 -17.54
N VAL A 312 8.80 -27.48 -18.71
CA VAL A 312 8.51 -26.38 -19.63
C VAL A 312 7.18 -25.77 -19.25
N ILE A 313 7.16 -24.44 -19.10
CA ILE A 313 5.96 -23.65 -18.85
C ILE A 313 5.61 -22.95 -20.15
N GLU A 314 4.61 -23.46 -20.85
CA GLU A 314 4.11 -22.87 -22.08
C GLU A 314 3.10 -21.76 -21.77
N LYS A 315 3.12 -20.68 -22.58
CA LYS A 315 2.20 -19.55 -22.45
C LYS A 315 0.73 -19.98 -22.45
N ASP A 316 0.38 -20.98 -23.27
CA ASP A 316 -0.99 -21.46 -23.40
C ASP A 316 -1.53 -22.08 -22.10
N ARG A 317 -0.65 -22.56 -21.20
CA ARG A 317 -1.04 -23.05 -19.87
C ARG A 317 -1.50 -21.94 -18.93
N LEU A 318 -1.20 -20.69 -19.24
CA LEU A 318 -1.46 -19.52 -18.39
C LEU A 318 -2.69 -18.72 -18.83
N GLY A 319 -3.23 -19.03 -20.01
CA GLY A 319 -4.46 -18.45 -20.55
C GLY A 319 -4.30 -17.04 -21.16
N ALA A 320 -3.51 -16.16 -20.54
CA ALA A 320 -3.29 -14.79 -21.05
C ALA A 320 -1.84 -14.29 -20.83
N PRO A 321 -1.36 -13.31 -21.61
CA PRO A 321 -0.19 -12.52 -21.23
C PRO A 321 -0.37 -11.84 -19.88
N GLY A 322 0.70 -11.70 -19.10
CA GLY A 322 0.62 -11.07 -17.79
C GLY A 322 1.73 -11.47 -16.83
N ILE A 323 1.57 -11.03 -15.59
CA ILE A 323 2.46 -11.35 -14.47
C ILE A 323 1.81 -12.46 -13.65
N TYR A 324 2.59 -13.49 -13.34
CA TYR A 324 2.16 -14.63 -12.53
C TYR A 324 3.15 -14.87 -11.39
N ALA A 325 2.68 -15.48 -10.31
CA ALA A 325 3.52 -16.00 -9.25
C ALA A 325 3.66 -17.51 -9.41
N LEU A 326 4.88 -17.99 -9.62
CA LEU A 326 5.21 -19.42 -9.62
C LEU A 326 5.78 -19.78 -8.25
N SER A 327 5.12 -20.67 -7.54
CA SER A 327 5.55 -21.20 -6.24
C SER A 327 5.77 -22.71 -6.34
N ILE A 328 6.97 -23.16 -5.97
CA ILE A 328 7.29 -24.58 -5.78
C ILE A 328 7.47 -24.88 -4.30
N ARG A 329 6.99 -26.05 -3.90
CA ARG A 329 7.21 -26.63 -2.59
C ARG A 329 7.73 -28.05 -2.76
N ALA A 330 8.86 -28.35 -2.13
CA ALA A 330 9.44 -29.69 -2.05
C ALA A 330 9.70 -30.02 -0.57
N GLY A 331 8.83 -30.83 0.04
CA GLY A 331 8.86 -31.08 1.49
C GLY A 331 8.78 -29.79 2.32
N ARG A 332 9.88 -29.44 2.99
CA ARG A 332 10.03 -28.20 3.80
C ARG A 332 10.67 -27.03 3.02
N LYS A 333 11.19 -27.27 1.81
CA LYS A 333 11.81 -26.24 0.96
C LYS A 333 10.79 -25.59 0.05
N ILE A 334 10.89 -24.28 -0.12
CA ILE A 334 9.99 -23.49 -0.98
C ILE A 334 10.83 -22.56 -1.85
N ALA A 335 10.36 -22.28 -3.06
CA ALA A 335 10.82 -21.12 -3.82
C ALA A 335 9.64 -20.48 -4.55
N THR A 336 9.61 -19.15 -4.55
CA THR A 336 8.67 -18.36 -5.35
C THR A 336 9.43 -17.48 -6.33
N ARG A 337 8.96 -17.43 -7.58
CA ARG A 337 9.51 -16.58 -8.64
C ARG A 337 8.38 -15.86 -9.37
N THR A 338 8.62 -14.61 -9.72
CA THR A 338 7.77 -13.88 -10.66
C THR A 338 7.97 -14.45 -12.04
N LEU A 339 6.88 -14.76 -12.74
CA LEU A 339 6.85 -15.25 -14.11
C LEU A 339 6.19 -14.17 -14.97
N VAL A 340 6.90 -13.67 -15.98
CA VAL A 340 6.43 -12.58 -16.85
C VAL A 340 6.22 -13.11 -18.25
N VAL A 341 5.00 -13.01 -18.75
CA VAL A 341 4.58 -13.54 -20.06
C VAL A 341 4.13 -12.40 -20.95
N PHE A 342 4.73 -12.30 -22.13
CA PHE A 342 4.37 -11.31 -23.15
C PHE A 342 3.23 -11.75 -24.05
#